data_AF-A0A968XD91-F1
#
_entry.id   AF-A0A968XD91-F1
#
_cell.length_a   1.000
_cell.length_b   1.000
_cell.length_c   1.000
_cell.angle_alpha   90.00
_cell.angle_beta   90.00
_cell.angle_gamma   90.00
#
_symmetry.space_group_name_H-M   'P 1'
#
loop_
_entity.id
_entity.type
_entity.pdbx_description
1 polymer ?
#
loop_
_entity_poly.entity_id
_entity_poly.type
_entity_poly.pdbx_seq_one_letter_code
_entity_poly.pdbx_strand_id
1 'polypeptide(L)'
;MSYCLNPSCSQPENTIDAQVCQSCGISMLMNGRYRVLQALGQGGFGATYLARDEKLPGQPNCVIKQLRPNATAPHVMQMARELFEREAQTLGRIGNHPQVPRLLDYFEACQEFYLVQEYVSGATLQQEVKRNGPFTEAGVKQFLSEILPVVEYLHNTQVIHRDIKPANLIRRSHDKKLVMIDFGAVKNHVNSVVTNASEHTAFTSYAIGTPGFAPPEQMAMRPVFASDIYALGVTCVYLLTGKSPKDLRYDPSTGELMWRQQVQISDHFAGVLQKMLEVSVRHRYQNAPDVFRDLDLEPYLDSLAGSLNSVSNRAPAAALPRKAESTKEAGLSPLQRTAMAIRSRQQTNGRSESTSLQSGGAMHHQVLAARPSTGAGQQTGDSMGNNRTSGRTSGGRTGSSVGGRKEYVPVDGGDVVLSYSKGRRDFADLSLEKARMVKTDLSNATFHRANLRQANFTGSILVGADFGRACLARTSLRDTNLTKAYLSNADLEEADLRGADLRNAYLLNANLRGANLGGANLTGAKLSPEQLAMARTNWMTIRPDGKRSW
;
A
#
# COMPACT_ATOMS: atom_id res chain seq x y z
N MET A 1 8.86 11.85 -18.99
CA MET A 1 7.98 10.97 -19.78
C MET A 1 6.75 10.65 -18.95
N SER A 2 5.65 10.28 -19.60
CA SER A 2 4.43 9.79 -18.95
C SER A 2 4.08 8.41 -19.49
N TYR A 3 3.42 7.60 -18.67
CA TYR A 3 3.14 6.21 -18.96
C TYR A 3 1.63 5.94 -18.94
N CYS A 4 1.12 5.33 -20.00
CA CYS A 4 -0.28 4.97 -20.13
C CYS A 4 -0.56 3.67 -19.36
N LEU A 5 -1.60 3.70 -18.54
CA LEU A 5 -1.98 2.54 -17.72
C LEU A 5 -2.87 1.52 -18.43
N ASN A 6 -3.30 1.81 -19.65
CA ASN A 6 -4.04 0.85 -20.44
C ASN A 6 -3.17 -0.39 -20.69
N PRO A 7 -3.53 -1.57 -20.17
CA PRO A 7 -2.77 -2.80 -20.40
C PRO A 7 -2.76 -3.21 -21.88
N SER A 8 -3.75 -2.78 -22.66
CA SER A 8 -3.90 -3.07 -24.08
C SER A 8 -3.15 -2.07 -24.98
N CYS A 9 -2.49 -1.04 -24.42
CA CYS A 9 -1.82 -0.03 -25.21
C CYS A 9 -0.55 -0.58 -25.86
N SER A 10 -0.46 -0.47 -27.19
CA SER A 10 0.71 -0.93 -27.94
C SER A 10 1.94 -0.04 -27.73
N GLN A 11 1.75 1.24 -27.38
CA GLN A 11 2.82 2.20 -27.09
C GLN A 11 2.46 3.05 -25.86
N PRO A 12 2.75 2.54 -24.64
CA PRO A 12 2.33 3.21 -23.41
C PRO A 12 3.19 4.42 -23.05
N GLU A 13 4.36 4.61 -23.67
CA GLU A 13 5.22 5.76 -23.40
C GLU A 13 4.76 7.01 -24.14
N ASN A 14 4.72 8.13 -23.43
CA ASN A 14 4.22 9.41 -23.90
C ASN A 14 5.12 10.56 -23.42
N THR A 15 4.98 11.73 -24.05
CA THR A 15 5.64 12.95 -23.58
C THR A 15 5.15 13.33 -22.19
N ILE A 16 5.97 14.05 -21.41
CA ILE A 16 5.67 14.32 -19.99
C ILE A 16 4.40 15.16 -19.78
N ASP A 17 4.06 16.01 -20.75
CA ASP A 17 2.90 16.90 -20.71
C ASP A 17 1.70 16.34 -21.49
N ALA A 18 1.82 15.12 -22.05
CA ALA A 18 0.75 14.49 -22.81
C ALA A 18 -0.50 14.36 -21.95
N GLN A 19 -1.60 14.95 -22.38
CA GLN A 19 -2.85 14.90 -21.62
C GLN A 19 -3.63 13.62 -21.89
N VAL A 20 -3.47 13.08 -23.10
CA VAL A 20 -3.98 11.79 -23.54
C VAL A 20 -2.84 10.97 -24.12
N CYS A 21 -2.96 9.65 -24.03
CA CYS A 21 -2.03 8.74 -24.66
C CYS A 21 -2.10 8.89 -26.19
N GLN A 22 -0.96 9.07 -26.84
CA GLN A 22 -0.86 9.25 -28.29
C GLN A 22 -1.24 7.97 -29.06
N SER A 23 -1.15 6.80 -28.41
CA SER A 23 -1.48 5.51 -29.00
C SER A 23 -2.94 5.11 -28.80
N CYS A 24 -3.45 5.15 -27.57
CA CYS A 24 -4.79 4.68 -27.23
C CYS A 24 -5.77 5.76 -26.76
N GLY A 25 -5.39 7.04 -26.75
CA GLY A 25 -6.28 8.15 -26.41
C GLY A 25 -6.72 8.23 -24.94
N ILE A 26 -6.27 7.34 -24.05
CA ILE A 26 -6.62 7.38 -22.62
C ILE A 26 -6.02 8.62 -21.93
N SER A 27 -6.79 9.25 -21.04
CA SER A 27 -6.29 10.31 -20.15
C SER A 27 -5.03 9.87 -19.40
N MET A 28 -3.97 10.66 -19.49
CA MET A 28 -2.72 10.40 -18.76
C MET A 28 -2.78 10.79 -17.29
N LEU A 29 -3.89 11.41 -16.86
CA LEU A 29 -4.18 11.83 -15.49
C LEU A 29 -5.21 10.88 -14.85
N MET A 30 -4.75 10.06 -13.91
CA MET A 30 -5.61 9.22 -13.08
C MET A 30 -6.28 10.04 -11.98
N ASN A 31 -7.59 9.83 -11.81
CA ASN A 31 -8.41 10.55 -10.83
C ASN A 31 -8.31 12.10 -10.95
N GLY A 32 -7.98 12.58 -12.16
CA GLY A 32 -7.70 13.99 -12.44
C GLY A 32 -6.59 14.60 -11.59
N ARG A 33 -5.68 13.78 -11.03
CA ARG A 33 -4.67 14.19 -10.04
C ARG A 33 -3.30 13.58 -10.29
N TYR A 34 -3.24 12.28 -10.58
CA TYR A 34 -1.99 11.56 -10.62
C TYR A 34 -1.54 11.27 -12.05
N ARG A 35 -0.35 11.72 -12.40
CA ARG A 35 0.28 11.42 -13.69
C ARG A 35 1.25 10.27 -13.51
N VAL A 36 1.01 9.15 -14.18
CA VAL A 36 1.93 8.02 -14.12
C VAL A 36 3.14 8.30 -14.99
N LEU A 37 4.33 8.04 -14.44
CA LEU A 37 5.62 8.30 -15.08
C LEU A 37 6.23 7.03 -15.67
N GLN A 38 6.19 5.92 -14.92
CA GLN A 38 6.72 4.62 -15.36
C GLN A 38 6.19 3.47 -14.49
N ALA A 39 6.23 2.25 -15.01
CA ALA A 39 6.05 1.04 -14.21
C ALA A 39 7.30 0.78 -13.36
N LEU A 40 7.11 0.46 -12.07
CA LEU A 40 8.17 0.06 -11.15
C LEU A 40 8.26 -1.46 -11.01
N GLY A 41 7.14 -2.16 -11.17
CA GLY A 41 7.09 -3.61 -11.10
C GLY A 41 5.68 -4.15 -11.34
N GLN A 42 5.61 -5.43 -11.69
CA GLN A 42 4.36 -6.17 -11.84
C GLN A 42 4.51 -7.52 -11.13
N GLY A 43 3.53 -7.86 -10.29
CA GLY A 43 3.52 -9.10 -9.53
C GLY A 43 2.16 -9.79 -9.59
N GLY A 44 2.02 -10.94 -8.93
CA GLY A 44 0.77 -11.72 -8.92
C GLY A 44 -0.43 -11.00 -8.30
N PHE A 45 -0.20 -9.89 -7.59
CA PHE A 45 -1.20 -9.09 -6.92
C PHE A 45 -1.62 -7.83 -7.68
N GLY A 46 -0.89 -7.45 -8.73
CA GLY A 46 -1.13 -6.19 -9.39
C GLY A 46 0.10 -5.56 -10.03
N ALA A 47 0.01 -4.27 -10.31
CA ALA A 47 1.08 -3.48 -10.89
C ALA A 47 1.38 -2.25 -10.05
N THR A 48 2.66 -1.91 -9.93
CA THR A 48 3.15 -0.78 -9.14
C THR A 48 3.79 0.23 -10.08
N TYR A 49 3.44 1.49 -9.90
CA TYR A 49 3.85 2.59 -10.77
C TYR A 49 4.42 3.75 -9.97
N LEU A 50 5.41 4.41 -10.56
CA LEU A 50 5.82 5.74 -10.13
C LEU A 50 4.89 6.76 -10.76
N ALA A 51 4.33 7.64 -9.95
CA ALA A 51 3.46 8.71 -10.39
C ALA A 51 3.86 10.05 -9.76
N ARG A 52 3.26 11.11 -10.27
CA ARG A 52 3.38 12.47 -9.75
C ARG A 52 2.00 12.97 -9.35
N ASP A 53 1.89 13.56 -8.18
CA ASP A 53 0.67 14.24 -7.73
C ASP A 53 0.65 15.67 -8.26
N GLU A 54 -0.09 15.92 -9.34
CA GLU A 54 -0.11 17.23 -10.01
C GLU A 54 -0.96 18.27 -9.28
N LYS A 55 -1.76 17.88 -8.28
CA LYS A 55 -2.59 18.82 -7.51
C LYS A 55 -1.84 19.50 -6.37
N LEU A 56 -0.75 18.89 -5.89
CA LEU A 56 0.03 19.45 -4.78
C LEU A 56 1.15 20.39 -5.29
N PRO A 57 1.45 21.49 -4.58
CA PRO A 57 2.60 22.34 -4.88
C PRO A 57 3.90 21.53 -4.94
N GLY A 58 4.75 21.83 -5.92
CA GLY A 58 6.00 21.10 -6.15
C GLY A 58 5.82 19.72 -6.81
N GLN A 59 4.57 19.30 -7.05
CA GLN A 59 4.19 18.07 -7.72
C GLN A 59 5.01 16.85 -7.27
N PRO A 60 4.89 16.43 -6.00
CA PRO A 60 5.72 15.38 -5.43
C PRO A 60 5.46 14.03 -6.11
N ASN A 61 6.50 13.19 -6.12
CA ASN A 61 6.37 11.82 -6.59
C ASN A 61 5.64 10.95 -5.54
N CYS A 62 4.82 10.03 -6.03
CA CYS A 62 4.12 9.01 -5.25
C CYS A 62 4.19 7.64 -5.94
N VAL A 63 3.84 6.59 -5.21
CA VAL A 63 3.71 5.23 -5.74
C VAL A 63 2.23 4.89 -5.85
N ILE A 64 1.81 4.39 -7.01
CA ILE A 64 0.46 3.85 -7.21
C ILE A 64 0.55 2.34 -7.35
N LYS A 65 -0.14 1.62 -6.47
CA LYS A 65 -0.36 0.17 -6.60
C LYS A 65 -1.76 -0.07 -7.10
N GLN A 66 -1.86 -0.68 -8.27
CA GLN A 66 -3.10 -1.13 -8.85
C GLN A 66 -3.30 -2.61 -8.52
N LEU A 67 -4.36 -2.94 -7.77
CA LEU A 67 -4.78 -4.32 -7.56
C LEU A 67 -5.54 -4.80 -8.80
N ARG A 68 -5.09 -5.90 -9.39
CA ARG A 68 -5.72 -6.49 -10.60
C ARG A 68 -6.27 -7.89 -10.27
N PRO A 69 -7.59 -8.04 -10.05
CA PRO A 69 -8.20 -9.34 -9.87
C PRO A 69 -8.11 -10.18 -11.16
N ASN A 70 -7.68 -11.44 -11.05
CA ASN A 70 -7.56 -12.36 -12.19
C ASN A 70 -8.91 -12.89 -12.69
N ALA A 71 -9.99 -12.69 -11.92
CA ALA A 71 -11.35 -13.07 -12.29
C ALA A 71 -12.30 -11.92 -11.98
N THR A 72 -13.30 -11.75 -12.84
CA THR A 72 -14.30 -10.68 -12.73
C THR A 72 -15.61 -11.15 -12.11
N ALA A 73 -15.67 -12.38 -11.60
CA ALA A 73 -16.87 -12.90 -10.95
C ALA A 73 -17.24 -12.03 -9.74
N PRO A 74 -18.53 -11.72 -9.49
CA PRO A 74 -18.93 -10.75 -8.47
C PRO A 74 -18.37 -11.05 -7.08
N HIS A 75 -18.32 -12.32 -6.68
CA HIS A 75 -17.77 -12.74 -5.39
C HIS A 75 -16.25 -12.49 -5.28
N VAL A 76 -15.52 -12.62 -6.39
CA VAL A 76 -14.07 -12.33 -6.47
C VAL A 76 -13.81 -10.84 -6.38
N MET A 77 -14.58 -10.05 -7.11
CA MET A 77 -14.48 -8.59 -7.08
C MET A 77 -14.83 -8.04 -5.69
N GLN A 78 -15.85 -8.60 -5.04
CA GLN A 78 -16.21 -8.23 -3.68
C GLN A 78 -15.09 -8.56 -2.69
N MET A 79 -14.51 -9.77 -2.79
CA MET A 79 -13.38 -10.15 -1.94
C MET A 79 -12.16 -9.25 -2.21
N ALA A 80 -11.84 -8.96 -3.48
CA ALA A 80 -10.74 -8.07 -3.84
C ALA A 80 -10.93 -6.66 -3.25
N ARG A 81 -12.17 -6.15 -3.24
CA ARG A 81 -12.51 -4.88 -2.58
C ARG A 81 -12.25 -4.93 -1.07
N GLU A 82 -12.73 -5.97 -0.38
CA GLU A 82 -12.50 -6.13 1.07
C GLU A 82 -11.00 -6.22 1.41
N LEU A 83 -10.25 -6.92 0.56
CA LEU A 83 -8.80 -7.06 0.67
C LEU A 83 -8.07 -5.71 0.49
N PHE A 84 -8.46 -4.94 -0.52
CA PHE A 84 -7.95 -3.60 -0.79
C PHE A 84 -8.27 -2.62 0.35
N GLU A 85 -9.52 -2.58 0.81
CA GLU A 85 -9.95 -1.71 1.90
C GLU A 85 -9.20 -2.03 3.20
N ARG A 86 -8.95 -3.32 3.47
CA ARG A 86 -8.15 -3.73 4.63
C ARG A 86 -6.71 -3.27 4.53
N GLU A 87 -6.07 -3.34 3.36
CA GLU A 87 -4.69 -2.83 3.20
C GLU A 87 -4.64 -1.31 3.46
N ALA A 88 -5.60 -0.56 2.91
CA ALA A 88 -5.74 0.88 3.20
C ALA A 88 -5.94 1.14 4.70
N GLN A 89 -6.81 0.37 5.37
CA GLN A 89 -7.04 0.49 6.82
C GLN A 89 -5.79 0.14 7.64
N THR A 90 -5.05 -0.90 7.27
CA THR A 90 -3.79 -1.27 7.95
C THR A 90 -2.79 -0.14 7.87
N LEU A 91 -2.56 0.42 6.68
CA LEU A 91 -1.67 1.57 6.51
C LEU A 91 -2.17 2.81 7.28
N GLY A 92 -3.48 3.03 7.30
CA GLY A 92 -4.10 4.08 8.10
C GLY A 92 -3.88 3.91 9.62
N ARG A 93 -3.91 2.67 10.13
CA ARG A 93 -3.65 2.35 11.55
C ARG A 93 -2.18 2.53 11.93
N ILE A 94 -1.26 2.15 11.05
CA ILE A 94 0.18 2.38 11.26
C ILE A 94 0.44 3.90 11.37
N GLY A 95 -0.26 4.71 10.57
CA GLY A 95 -0.17 6.16 10.68
C GLY A 95 1.16 6.70 10.17
N ASN A 96 1.79 7.61 10.91
CA ASN A 96 3.00 8.29 10.48
C ASN A 96 4.24 7.70 11.15
N HIS A 97 5.02 6.92 10.39
CA HIS A 97 6.30 6.38 10.83
C HIS A 97 7.37 6.64 9.76
N PRO A 98 8.56 7.18 10.09
CA PRO A 98 9.55 7.61 9.08
C PRO A 98 10.15 6.47 8.24
N GLN A 99 9.98 5.22 8.67
CA GLN A 99 10.47 4.01 7.98
C GLN A 99 9.33 3.15 7.38
N VAL A 100 8.11 3.71 7.30
CA VAL A 100 6.97 3.09 6.61
C VAL A 100 6.33 4.16 5.70
N PRO A 101 6.12 3.90 4.39
CA PRO A 101 5.49 4.87 3.51
C PRO A 101 4.06 5.21 3.97
N ARG A 102 3.72 6.50 4.04
CA ARG A 102 2.35 6.90 4.36
C ARG A 102 1.40 6.57 3.21
N LEU A 103 0.17 6.21 3.56
CA LEU A 103 -0.95 6.21 2.63
C LEU A 103 -1.35 7.66 2.34
N LEU A 104 -1.32 8.04 1.07
CA LEU A 104 -1.66 9.39 0.60
C LEU A 104 -3.11 9.46 0.11
N ASP A 105 -3.59 8.39 -0.52
CA ASP A 105 -4.92 8.30 -1.13
C ASP A 105 -5.23 6.84 -1.42
N TYR A 106 -6.51 6.51 -1.57
CA TYR A 106 -6.95 5.24 -2.08
C TYR A 106 -8.31 5.42 -2.76
N PHE A 107 -8.50 4.78 -3.90
CA PHE A 107 -9.76 4.89 -4.62
C PHE A 107 -10.01 3.69 -5.51
N GLU A 108 -11.29 3.49 -5.81
CA GLU A 108 -11.76 2.58 -6.84
C GLU A 108 -12.12 3.39 -8.08
N ALA A 109 -11.67 2.94 -9.25
CA ALA A 109 -12.04 3.53 -10.53
C ALA A 109 -12.22 2.43 -11.57
N CYS A 110 -13.40 2.39 -12.21
CA CYS A 110 -13.72 1.39 -13.24
C CYS A 110 -13.58 -0.05 -12.73
N GLN A 111 -14.00 -0.34 -11.49
CA GLN A 111 -13.84 -1.63 -10.81
C GLN A 111 -12.37 -2.07 -10.59
N GLU A 112 -11.41 -1.15 -10.73
CA GLU A 112 -10.00 -1.35 -10.42
C GLU A 112 -9.65 -0.59 -9.14
N PHE A 113 -8.76 -1.16 -8.33
CA PHE A 113 -8.45 -0.63 -6.99
C PHE A 113 -7.03 -0.05 -6.96
N TYR A 114 -6.89 1.18 -6.44
CA TYR A 114 -5.63 1.92 -6.46
C TYR A 114 -5.24 2.42 -5.06
N LEU A 115 -4.08 2.00 -4.56
CA LEU A 115 -3.46 2.54 -3.35
C LEU A 115 -2.37 3.53 -3.74
N VAL A 116 -2.42 4.74 -3.20
CA VAL A 116 -1.39 5.77 -3.41
C VAL A 116 -0.59 5.93 -2.13
N GLN A 117 0.72 5.73 -2.23
CA GLN A 117 1.66 5.78 -1.11
C GLN A 117 2.78 6.78 -1.39
N GLU A 118 3.47 7.20 -0.34
CA GLU A 118 4.69 7.98 -0.49
C GLU A 118 5.75 7.25 -1.32
N TYR A 119 6.42 7.99 -2.21
CA TYR A 119 7.55 7.45 -2.95
C TYR A 119 8.81 7.44 -2.09
N VAL A 120 9.45 6.27 -2.00
CA VAL A 120 10.73 6.10 -1.34
C VAL A 120 11.82 6.01 -2.38
N SER A 121 12.63 7.07 -2.50
CA SER A 121 13.81 7.06 -3.36
C SER A 121 14.93 6.26 -2.71
N GLY A 122 15.36 5.16 -3.32
CA GLY A 122 16.40 4.28 -2.79
C GLY A 122 16.53 2.98 -3.59
N ALA A 123 17.53 2.17 -3.22
CA ALA A 123 17.68 0.82 -3.75
C ALA A 123 17.04 -0.19 -2.78
N THR A 124 16.44 -1.25 -3.30
CA THR A 124 16.04 -2.37 -2.45
C THR A 124 17.28 -3.14 -1.97
N LEU A 125 17.20 -3.80 -0.82
CA LEU A 125 18.31 -4.65 -0.35
C LEU A 125 18.64 -5.77 -1.34
N GLN A 126 17.63 -6.25 -2.09
CA GLN A 126 17.86 -7.19 -3.19
C GLN A 126 18.79 -6.60 -4.27
N GLN A 127 18.57 -5.34 -4.65
CA GLN A 127 19.40 -4.62 -5.62
C GLN A 127 20.79 -4.33 -5.05
N GLU A 128 20.91 -3.99 -3.77
CA GLU A 128 22.21 -3.79 -3.11
C GLU A 128 23.06 -5.06 -3.15
N VAL A 129 22.50 -6.22 -2.78
CA VAL A 129 23.21 -7.50 -2.84
C VAL A 129 23.59 -7.86 -4.27
N LYS A 130 22.70 -7.63 -5.24
CA LYS A 130 23.00 -7.89 -6.66
C LYS A 130 24.16 -7.02 -7.18
N ARG A 131 24.29 -5.79 -6.68
CA ARG A 131 25.30 -4.82 -7.12
C ARG A 131 26.63 -4.99 -6.39
N ASN A 132 26.59 -5.18 -5.08
CA ASN A 132 27.77 -5.11 -4.22
C ASN A 132 28.21 -6.49 -3.69
N GLY A 133 27.42 -7.53 -3.94
CA GLY A 133 27.61 -8.85 -3.37
C GLY A 133 26.96 -9.01 -2.00
N PRO A 134 27.13 -10.19 -1.38
CA PRO A 134 26.61 -10.49 -0.05
C PRO A 134 27.17 -9.57 1.03
N PHE A 135 26.43 -9.42 2.11
CA PHE A 135 26.79 -8.59 3.25
C PHE A 135 27.73 -9.37 4.18
N THR A 136 28.58 -8.63 4.89
CA THR A 136 29.36 -9.19 6.00
C THR A 136 28.48 -9.42 7.22
N GLU A 137 28.97 -10.20 8.18
CA GLU A 137 28.31 -10.38 9.48
C GLU A 137 27.98 -9.04 10.14
N ALA A 138 28.94 -8.12 10.22
CA ALA A 138 28.73 -6.77 10.77
C ALA A 138 27.63 -6.00 10.02
N GLY A 139 27.60 -6.11 8.68
CA GLY A 139 26.55 -5.49 7.87
C GLY A 139 25.15 -6.05 8.13
N VAL A 140 25.04 -7.37 8.38
CA VAL A 140 23.75 -8.00 8.72
C VAL A 140 23.33 -7.69 10.15
N LYS A 141 24.27 -7.60 11.10
CA LYS A 141 24.00 -7.12 12.46
C LYS A 141 23.46 -5.69 12.44
N GLN A 142 24.12 -4.79 11.69
CA GLN A 142 23.64 -3.42 11.49
C GLN A 142 22.24 -3.39 10.88
N PHE A 143 21.99 -4.22 9.86
CA PHE A 143 20.66 -4.37 9.26
C PHE A 143 19.61 -4.75 10.32
N LEU A 144 19.89 -5.74 11.16
CA LEU A 144 18.99 -6.16 12.25
C LEU A 144 18.74 -5.04 13.25
N SER A 145 19.79 -4.34 13.70
CA SER A 145 19.66 -3.21 14.62
C SER A 145 18.80 -2.06 14.05
N GLU A 146 18.83 -1.85 12.73
CA GLU A 146 18.01 -0.82 12.06
C GLU A 146 16.54 -1.24 11.87
N ILE A 147 16.27 -2.53 11.61
CA ILE A 147 14.93 -3.01 11.23
C ILE A 147 14.09 -3.53 12.40
N LEU A 148 14.71 -4.10 13.43
CA LEU A 148 14.00 -4.64 14.60
C LEU A 148 13.14 -3.59 15.32
N PRO A 149 13.57 -2.33 15.51
CA PRO A 149 12.72 -1.29 16.10
C PRO A 149 11.47 -0.98 15.25
N VAL A 150 11.59 -1.06 13.92
CA VAL A 150 10.45 -0.87 13.01
C VAL A 150 9.45 -2.02 13.16
N VAL A 151 9.96 -3.25 13.27
CA VAL A 151 9.13 -4.45 13.44
C VAL A 151 8.43 -4.43 14.81
N GLU A 152 9.13 -4.05 15.88
CA GLU A 152 8.54 -3.86 17.20
C GLU A 152 7.39 -2.84 17.15
N TYR A 153 7.61 -1.69 16.50
CA TYR A 153 6.57 -0.68 16.32
C TYR A 153 5.33 -1.22 15.61
N LEU A 154 5.50 -1.99 14.52
CA LEU A 154 4.40 -2.63 13.81
C LEU A 154 3.66 -3.63 14.70
N HIS A 155 4.37 -4.45 15.46
CA HIS A 155 3.76 -5.43 16.36
C HIS A 155 3.00 -4.76 17.51
N ASN A 156 3.51 -3.65 18.04
CA ASN A 156 2.84 -2.84 19.06
C ASN A 156 1.56 -2.18 18.52
N THR A 157 1.49 -1.88 17.22
CA THR A 157 0.27 -1.42 16.54
C THR A 157 -0.65 -2.57 16.09
N GLN A 158 -0.38 -3.81 16.54
CA GLN A 158 -1.13 -5.02 16.19
C GLN A 158 -1.13 -5.35 14.69
N VAL A 159 -0.05 -4.98 13.99
CA VAL A 159 0.16 -5.26 12.57
C VAL A 159 1.25 -6.31 12.41
N ILE A 160 0.97 -7.35 11.60
CA ILE A 160 1.97 -8.32 11.12
C ILE A 160 2.27 -7.97 9.67
N HIS A 161 3.54 -7.82 9.29
CA HIS A 161 3.93 -7.41 7.95
C HIS A 161 3.69 -8.50 6.90
N ARG A 162 4.03 -9.76 7.21
CA ARG A 162 3.77 -10.98 6.41
C ARG A 162 4.51 -11.14 5.09
N ASP A 163 5.16 -10.10 4.55
CA ASP A 163 5.97 -10.20 3.33
C ASP A 163 7.34 -9.53 3.51
N ILE A 164 7.99 -9.72 4.66
CA ILE A 164 9.35 -9.23 4.87
C ILE A 164 10.32 -10.02 3.98
N LYS A 165 11.03 -9.31 3.11
CA LYS A 165 12.02 -9.86 2.19
C LYS A 165 12.92 -8.74 1.64
N PRO A 166 14.11 -9.05 1.08
CA PRO A 166 15.03 -8.04 0.54
C PRO A 166 14.43 -7.10 -0.52
N ALA A 167 13.44 -7.55 -1.29
CA ALA A 167 12.77 -6.74 -2.31
C ALA A 167 11.82 -5.69 -1.71
N ASN A 168 11.35 -5.89 -0.47
CA ASN A 168 10.39 -5.03 0.23
C ASN A 168 11.07 -4.13 1.28
N LEU A 169 12.39 -4.00 1.21
CA LEU A 169 13.20 -3.19 2.12
C LEU A 169 14.05 -2.25 1.28
N ILE A 170 13.76 -0.96 1.33
CA ILE A 170 14.48 0.08 0.57
C ILE A 170 15.43 0.81 1.50
N ARG A 171 16.70 0.92 1.11
CA ARG A 171 17.61 1.87 1.73
C ARG A 171 17.45 3.24 1.08
N ARG A 172 16.88 4.17 1.85
CA ARG A 172 16.53 5.50 1.36
C ARG A 172 17.78 6.32 1.03
N SER A 173 17.79 6.98 -0.12
CA SER A 173 19.00 7.58 -0.69
C SER A 173 19.57 8.74 0.15
N HIS A 174 18.71 9.55 0.76
CA HIS A 174 19.11 10.82 1.39
C HIS A 174 19.63 10.69 2.82
N ASP A 175 19.12 9.74 3.61
CA ASP A 175 19.51 9.53 5.01
C ASP A 175 19.99 8.10 5.30
N LYS A 176 20.01 7.22 4.29
CA LYS A 176 20.46 5.82 4.37
C LYS A 176 19.64 4.94 5.31
N LYS A 177 18.47 5.40 5.78
CA LYS A 177 17.59 4.58 6.64
C LYS A 177 16.86 3.53 5.82
N LEU A 178 16.63 2.37 6.43
CA LEU A 178 15.78 1.33 5.89
C LEU A 178 14.31 1.73 5.99
N VAL A 179 13.57 1.52 4.91
CA VAL A 179 12.13 1.76 4.81
C VAL A 179 11.47 0.45 4.37
N MET A 180 10.49 0.01 5.15
CA MET A 180 9.71 -1.20 4.87
C MET A 180 8.52 -0.85 4.00
N ILE A 181 8.43 -1.50 2.84
CA ILE A 181 7.35 -1.32 1.86
C ILE A 181 6.52 -2.61 1.75
N ASP A 182 5.34 -2.50 1.14
CA ASP A 182 4.51 -3.65 0.72
C ASP A 182 4.04 -4.57 1.86
N PHE A 183 3.03 -4.11 2.60
CA PHE A 183 2.41 -4.86 3.69
C PHE A 183 1.52 -5.98 3.14
N GLY A 184 1.85 -7.23 3.46
CA GLY A 184 1.11 -8.43 3.07
C GLY A 184 -0.23 -8.64 3.82
N ALA A 185 -0.87 -7.56 4.30
CA ALA A 185 -2.06 -7.58 5.16
C ALA A 185 -3.27 -8.29 4.53
N VAL A 186 -3.25 -8.44 3.22
CA VAL A 186 -4.31 -8.96 2.34
C VAL A 186 -4.54 -10.48 2.45
N LYS A 187 -3.73 -11.23 3.21
CA LYS A 187 -3.69 -12.71 3.09
C LYS A 187 -4.56 -13.52 4.07
N ASN A 188 -5.36 -12.93 4.97
CA ASN A 188 -5.93 -13.70 6.11
C ASN A 188 -7.36 -14.23 5.99
N HIS A 189 -8.13 -13.97 4.94
CA HIS A 189 -9.56 -14.36 4.90
C HIS A 189 -10.00 -15.08 3.63
N VAL A 190 -9.37 -16.22 3.33
CA VAL A 190 -10.02 -17.26 2.51
C VAL A 190 -10.78 -18.27 3.39
N ASN A 191 -10.71 -18.15 4.73
CA ASN A 191 -11.15 -19.18 5.67
C ASN A 191 -12.58 -19.05 6.24
N SER A 192 -13.54 -18.37 5.59
CA SER A 192 -14.92 -18.38 6.14
C SER A 192 -16.09 -18.31 5.16
N VAL A 193 -15.87 -18.25 3.85
CA VAL A 193 -16.96 -18.38 2.87
C VAL A 193 -16.40 -19.11 1.66
N VAL A 194 -17.20 -19.97 1.02
CA VAL A 194 -16.89 -20.77 -0.18
C VAL A 194 -16.36 -22.18 0.10
N THR A 195 -17.11 -22.94 0.90
CA THR A 195 -17.39 -24.34 0.56
C THR A 195 -18.27 -24.35 -0.69
N ASN A 196 -17.69 -24.32 -1.89
CA ASN A 196 -18.22 -24.93 -3.12
C ASN A 196 -17.27 -24.73 -4.31
N ALA A 197 -16.70 -25.87 -4.72
CA ALA A 197 -16.06 -26.29 -5.97
C ALA A 197 -15.55 -25.27 -7.02
N SER A 198 -14.30 -25.55 -7.43
CA SER A 198 -13.69 -25.48 -8.79
C SER A 198 -12.77 -24.31 -9.17
N GLU A 199 -12.72 -23.19 -8.45
CA GLU A 199 -11.85 -22.04 -8.80
C GLU A 199 -10.68 -21.79 -7.81
N HIS A 200 -10.24 -22.82 -7.09
CA HIS A 200 -9.22 -22.70 -6.02
C HIS A 200 -7.80 -22.27 -6.48
N THR A 201 -7.50 -22.28 -7.78
CA THR A 201 -6.17 -21.95 -8.33
C THR A 201 -5.90 -20.45 -8.45
N ALA A 202 -6.93 -19.63 -8.67
CA ALA A 202 -6.76 -18.18 -8.70
C ALA A 202 -6.34 -17.67 -7.30
N PHE A 203 -7.03 -18.15 -6.25
CA PHE A 203 -6.90 -17.65 -4.87
C PHE A 203 -5.69 -18.16 -4.09
N THR A 204 -5.19 -19.36 -4.40
CA THR A 204 -3.96 -19.89 -3.79
C THR A 204 -2.73 -19.04 -4.14
N SER A 205 -2.74 -18.39 -5.31
CA SER A 205 -1.72 -17.39 -5.66
C SER A 205 -1.84 -16.08 -4.88
N TYR A 206 -3.05 -15.69 -4.46
CA TYR A 206 -3.30 -14.49 -3.65
C TYR A 206 -2.95 -14.68 -2.15
N ALA A 207 -2.89 -15.91 -1.67
CA ALA A 207 -2.80 -16.21 -0.24
C ALA A 207 -1.36 -16.44 0.27
N ILE A 208 -0.43 -16.81 -0.59
CA ILE A 208 0.86 -17.34 -0.17
C ILE A 208 1.91 -16.22 -0.21
N GLY A 209 2.69 -16.05 0.87
CA GLY A 209 3.87 -15.17 0.91
C GLY A 209 4.83 -15.43 -0.25
N THR A 210 5.83 -14.56 -0.46
CA THR A 210 6.85 -14.84 -1.49
C THR A 210 7.49 -16.22 -1.20
N PRO A 211 7.44 -17.19 -2.14
CA PRO A 211 7.82 -18.56 -1.81
C PRO A 211 9.28 -18.64 -1.35
N GLY A 212 9.51 -19.25 -0.18
CA GLY A 212 10.81 -19.41 0.45
C GLY A 212 11.10 -18.49 1.66
N PHE A 213 10.38 -17.37 1.80
CA PHE A 213 10.54 -16.45 2.96
C PHE A 213 9.50 -16.66 4.05
N ALA A 214 8.32 -17.17 3.69
CA ALA A 214 7.22 -17.35 4.62
C ALA A 214 7.40 -18.63 5.47
N PRO A 215 7.17 -18.58 6.80
CA PRO A 215 7.20 -19.77 7.64
C PRO A 215 5.94 -20.64 7.47
N PRO A 216 5.97 -21.91 7.90
CA PRO A 216 4.86 -22.86 7.71
C PRO A 216 3.51 -22.40 8.28
N GLU A 217 3.49 -21.76 9.45
CA GLU A 217 2.23 -21.27 10.03
C GLU A 217 1.60 -20.15 9.20
N GLN A 218 2.43 -19.33 8.53
CA GLN A 218 1.93 -18.32 7.59
C GLN A 218 1.45 -18.96 6.29
N MET A 219 2.14 -20.00 5.80
CA MET A 219 1.66 -20.78 4.65
C MET A 219 0.34 -21.49 4.95
N ALA A 220 0.12 -21.87 6.21
CA ALA A 220 -1.15 -22.40 6.73
C ALA A 220 -2.20 -21.31 7.04
N MET A 221 -1.97 -20.06 6.62
CA MET A 221 -2.89 -18.92 6.77
C MET A 221 -3.16 -18.51 8.23
N ARG A 222 -2.19 -18.77 9.12
CA ARG A 222 -2.25 -18.44 10.55
C ARG A 222 -0.99 -17.67 10.98
N PRO A 223 -0.71 -16.50 10.39
CA PRO A 223 0.47 -15.74 10.74
C PRO A 223 0.38 -15.22 12.17
N VAL A 224 1.52 -15.20 12.85
CA VAL A 224 1.72 -14.62 14.19
C VAL A 224 2.86 -13.59 14.12
N PHE A 225 3.07 -12.80 15.17
CA PHE A 225 4.18 -11.83 15.20
C PHE A 225 5.55 -12.50 14.98
N ALA A 226 5.75 -13.69 15.55
CA ALA A 226 6.94 -14.50 15.33
C ALA A 226 7.13 -14.97 13.86
N SER A 227 6.11 -14.86 13.01
CA SER A 227 6.24 -15.16 11.58
C SER A 227 7.09 -14.10 10.85
N ASP A 228 6.98 -12.83 11.24
CA ASP A 228 7.84 -11.76 10.70
C ASP A 228 9.31 -11.96 11.12
N ILE A 229 9.55 -12.47 12.33
CA ILE A 229 10.89 -12.75 12.83
C ILE A 229 11.56 -13.87 12.03
N TYR A 230 10.82 -14.92 11.67
CA TYR A 230 11.32 -15.95 10.76
C TYR A 230 11.70 -15.36 9.40
N ALA A 231 10.82 -14.54 8.82
CA ALA A 231 11.06 -13.91 7.53
C ALA A 231 12.29 -12.97 7.56
N LEU A 232 12.53 -12.27 8.68
CA LEU A 232 13.78 -11.53 8.92
C LEU A 232 15.00 -12.46 8.99
N GLY A 233 14.90 -13.62 9.64
CA GLY A 233 15.96 -14.62 9.67
C GLY A 233 16.32 -15.11 8.26
N VAL A 234 15.32 -15.44 7.44
CA VAL A 234 15.54 -15.84 6.03
C VAL A 234 16.14 -14.68 5.24
N THR A 235 15.70 -13.45 5.49
CA THR A 235 16.28 -12.24 4.88
C THR A 235 17.76 -12.10 5.25
N CYS A 236 18.15 -12.34 6.50
CA CYS A 236 19.56 -12.32 6.93
C CYS A 236 20.39 -13.38 6.20
N VAL A 237 19.87 -14.60 6.05
CA VAL A 237 20.55 -15.65 5.27
C VAL A 237 20.73 -15.23 3.81
N TYR A 238 19.71 -14.63 3.18
CA TYR A 238 19.84 -14.07 1.84
C TYR A 238 20.94 -13.00 1.78
N LEU A 239 20.97 -12.07 2.74
CA LEU A 239 21.98 -11.01 2.79
C LEU A 239 23.40 -11.60 2.92
N LEU A 240 23.60 -12.63 3.76
CA LEU A 240 24.91 -13.27 3.96
C LEU A 240 25.37 -14.12 2.76
N THR A 241 24.45 -14.71 2.00
CA THR A 241 24.78 -15.68 0.95
C THR A 241 24.64 -15.14 -0.46
N GLY A 242 23.79 -14.13 -0.66
CA GLY A 242 23.32 -13.69 -1.97
C GLY A 242 22.43 -14.70 -2.71
N LYS A 243 22.04 -15.81 -2.06
CA LYS A 243 21.26 -16.90 -2.68
C LYS A 243 19.78 -16.78 -2.33
N SER A 244 18.91 -17.03 -3.30
CA SER A 244 17.47 -17.13 -3.04
C SER A 244 17.20 -18.31 -2.09
N PRO A 245 16.23 -18.23 -1.16
CA PRO A 245 15.88 -19.36 -0.29
C PRO A 245 15.52 -20.63 -1.07
N LYS A 246 15.01 -20.49 -2.29
CA LYS A 246 14.71 -21.61 -3.20
C LYS A 246 15.96 -22.36 -3.68
N ASP A 247 17.11 -21.71 -3.69
CA ASP A 247 18.39 -22.28 -4.11
C ASP A 247 19.14 -22.89 -2.91
N LEU A 248 18.58 -22.77 -1.71
CA LEU A 248 19.09 -23.38 -0.49
C LEU A 248 18.39 -24.71 -0.22
N ARG A 249 19.10 -25.60 0.47
CA ARG A 249 18.57 -26.91 0.83
C ARG A 249 17.74 -26.80 2.10
N TYR A 250 16.73 -27.65 2.21
CA TYR A 250 15.94 -27.85 3.41
C TYR A 250 16.14 -29.28 3.90
N ASP A 251 16.14 -29.46 5.22
CA ASP A 251 16.13 -30.79 5.82
C ASP A 251 14.77 -31.45 5.53
N PRO A 252 14.73 -32.62 4.86
CA PRO A 252 13.45 -33.26 4.50
C PRO A 252 12.64 -33.75 5.70
N SER A 253 13.28 -33.97 6.85
CA SER A 253 12.65 -34.53 8.05
C SER A 253 12.15 -33.46 9.01
N THR A 254 12.90 -32.36 9.18
CA THR A 254 12.55 -31.26 10.09
C THR A 254 11.94 -30.06 9.38
N GLY A 255 12.17 -29.91 8.07
CA GLY A 255 11.79 -28.73 7.31
C GLY A 255 12.69 -27.51 7.55
N GLU A 256 13.81 -27.68 8.26
CA GLU A 256 14.73 -26.59 8.58
C GLU A 256 15.55 -26.14 7.38
N LEU A 257 15.83 -24.84 7.30
CA LEU A 257 16.68 -24.27 6.26
C LEU A 257 18.15 -24.59 6.53
N MET A 258 18.83 -25.27 5.60
CA MET A 258 20.23 -25.68 5.74
C MET A 258 21.19 -24.56 5.27
N TRP A 259 21.31 -23.49 6.06
CA TRP A 259 22.11 -22.31 5.71
C TRP A 259 23.51 -22.29 6.33
N ARG A 260 23.72 -22.94 7.48
CA ARG A 260 24.95 -22.79 8.30
C ARG A 260 26.24 -23.08 7.53
N GLN A 261 26.24 -24.09 6.67
CA GLN A 261 27.40 -24.49 5.87
C GLN A 261 27.74 -23.52 4.73
N GLN A 262 26.85 -22.58 4.41
CA GLN A 262 27.00 -21.64 3.30
C GLN A 262 27.58 -20.28 3.74
N VAL A 263 27.80 -20.07 5.05
CA VAL A 263 28.23 -18.80 5.62
C VAL A 263 29.34 -18.98 6.64
N GLN A 264 30.22 -17.99 6.75
CA GLN A 264 31.24 -17.90 7.79
C GLN A 264 30.91 -16.72 8.70
N ILE A 265 30.41 -17.02 9.90
CA ILE A 265 29.98 -16.06 10.91
C ILE A 265 30.31 -16.61 12.31
N SER A 266 30.32 -15.73 13.32
CA SER A 266 30.51 -16.11 14.73
C SER A 266 29.47 -17.12 15.20
N ASP A 267 29.86 -18.01 16.12
CA ASP A 267 28.94 -19.03 16.66
C ASP A 267 27.79 -18.41 17.46
N HIS A 268 28.06 -17.28 18.12
CA HIS A 268 27.04 -16.50 18.80
C HIS A 268 25.97 -16.00 17.82
N PHE A 269 26.39 -15.31 16.75
CA PHE A 269 25.46 -14.81 15.75
C PHE A 269 24.74 -15.94 15.00
N ALA A 270 25.43 -17.07 14.79
CA ALA A 270 24.80 -18.27 14.24
C ALA A 270 23.68 -18.80 15.13
N GLY A 271 23.86 -18.80 16.46
CA GLY A 271 22.82 -19.18 17.43
C GLY A 271 21.60 -18.27 17.39
N VAL A 272 21.81 -16.95 17.25
CA VAL A 272 20.71 -15.98 17.09
C VAL A 272 19.92 -16.27 15.80
N LEU A 273 20.60 -16.41 14.66
CA LEU A 273 19.93 -16.73 13.38
C LEU A 273 19.22 -18.07 13.41
N GLN A 274 19.80 -19.08 14.05
CA GLN A 274 19.16 -20.40 14.22
C GLN A 274 17.84 -20.28 14.99
N LYS A 275 17.83 -19.54 16.09
CA LYS A 275 16.62 -19.32 16.89
C LYS A 275 15.58 -18.43 16.19
N MET A 276 16.00 -17.51 15.31
CA MET A 276 15.05 -16.79 14.43
C MET A 276 14.40 -17.71 13.40
N LEU A 277 15.13 -18.72 12.91
CA LEU A 277 14.74 -19.64 11.85
C LEU A 277 14.10 -20.95 12.36
N GLU A 278 13.84 -21.06 13.67
CA GLU A 278 13.12 -22.19 14.26
C GLU A 278 11.78 -22.42 13.56
N VAL A 279 11.54 -23.65 13.08
CA VAL A 279 10.28 -24.02 12.42
C VAL A 279 9.14 -24.01 13.43
N SER A 280 9.38 -24.52 14.63
CA SER A 280 8.42 -24.47 15.73
C SER A 280 8.32 -23.05 16.29
N VAL A 281 7.15 -22.44 16.12
CA VAL A 281 6.84 -21.11 16.68
C VAL A 281 7.17 -21.03 18.16
N ARG A 282 6.99 -22.12 18.93
CA ARG A 282 7.27 -22.18 20.37
C ARG A 282 8.74 -21.92 20.72
N HIS A 283 9.67 -22.39 19.88
CA HIS A 283 11.11 -22.28 20.13
C HIS A 283 11.72 -21.04 19.49
N ARG A 284 11.00 -20.42 18.55
CA ARG A 284 11.39 -19.16 17.92
C ARG A 284 11.32 -18.00 18.90
N TYR A 285 12.06 -16.93 18.64
CA TYR A 285 11.82 -15.64 19.29
C TYR A 285 10.35 -15.21 19.10
N GLN A 286 9.75 -14.70 20.18
CA GLN A 286 8.34 -14.29 20.19
C GLN A 286 8.15 -12.81 19.82
N ASN A 287 9.19 -11.99 20.00
CA ASN A 287 9.15 -10.55 19.79
C ASN A 287 10.52 -10.03 19.33
N ALA A 288 10.53 -8.86 18.68
CA ALA A 288 11.75 -8.23 18.17
C ALA A 288 12.75 -7.80 19.26
N PRO A 289 12.32 -7.28 20.43
CA PRO A 289 13.24 -6.93 21.52
C PRO A 289 14.10 -8.10 22.02
N ASP A 290 13.56 -9.32 22.06
CA ASP A 290 14.32 -10.50 22.46
C ASP A 290 15.45 -10.83 21.47
N VAL A 291 15.23 -10.60 20.17
CA VAL A 291 16.28 -10.74 19.13
C VAL A 291 17.35 -9.68 19.34
N PHE A 292 16.94 -8.43 19.54
CA PHE A 292 17.84 -7.30 19.74
C PHE A 292 18.75 -7.51 20.96
N ARG A 293 18.17 -7.96 22.08
CA ARG A 293 18.92 -8.25 23.31
C ARG A 293 19.93 -9.38 23.12
N ASP A 294 19.54 -10.48 22.48
CA ASP A 294 20.47 -11.59 22.23
C ASP A 294 21.57 -11.18 21.23
N LEU A 295 21.30 -10.27 20.29
CA LEU A 295 22.31 -9.71 19.39
C LEU A 295 23.38 -8.89 20.14
N ASP A 296 22.95 -8.05 21.09
CA ASP A 296 23.80 -7.15 21.86
C ASP A 296 24.60 -7.84 22.99
N LEU A 297 24.33 -9.11 23.31
CA LEU A 297 25.03 -9.85 24.37
C LEU A 297 26.45 -10.31 23.97
N GLU A 298 26.82 -10.21 22.69
CA GLU A 298 28.12 -10.64 22.16
C GLU A 298 29.34 -10.00 22.86
N PRO A 299 29.39 -8.67 23.10
CA PRO A 299 30.54 -8.04 23.76
C PRO A 299 30.72 -8.51 25.22
N TYR A 300 29.64 -8.90 25.89
CA TYR A 300 29.68 -9.43 27.25
C TYR A 300 30.24 -10.85 27.28
N LEU A 301 29.83 -11.70 26.32
CA LEU A 301 30.31 -13.08 26.22
C LEU A 301 31.79 -13.16 25.82
N ASP A 302 32.25 -12.29 24.92
CA ASP A 302 33.67 -12.20 24.55
C ASP A 302 34.53 -11.74 25.73
N SER A 303 34.05 -10.75 26.50
CA SER A 303 34.71 -10.29 27.73
C SER A 303 34.76 -11.39 28.80
N LEU A 304 33.68 -12.16 28.95
CA LEU A 304 33.62 -13.30 29.85
C LEU A 304 34.54 -14.44 29.41
N ALA A 305 34.58 -14.77 28.12
CA ALA A 305 35.46 -15.79 27.55
C ALA A 305 36.94 -15.41 27.69
N GLY A 306 37.29 -14.16 27.42
CA GLY A 306 38.63 -13.62 27.67
C GLY A 306 39.02 -13.69 29.15
N SER A 307 38.07 -13.39 30.05
CA SER A 307 38.27 -13.50 31.50
C SER A 307 38.46 -14.96 31.95
N LEU A 308 37.67 -15.91 31.44
CA LEU A 308 37.76 -17.34 31.78
C LEU A 308 39.05 -17.99 31.25
N ASN A 309 39.50 -17.61 30.05
CA ASN A 309 40.77 -18.08 29.49
C ASN A 309 41.99 -17.54 30.26
N SER A 310 41.86 -16.37 30.89
CA SER A 310 42.94 -15.80 31.73
C SER A 310 43.12 -16.53 33.08
N VAL A 311 42.08 -17.24 33.55
CA VAL A 311 42.12 -18.01 34.81
C VAL A 311 42.79 -19.39 34.64
N SER A 312 42.75 -19.97 33.43
CA SER A 312 43.31 -21.31 33.18
C SER A 312 44.85 -21.35 33.07
N ASN A 313 45.52 -20.20 32.96
CA ASN A 313 46.98 -20.11 32.79
C ASN A 313 47.77 -19.72 34.05
N ARG A 314 47.19 -19.82 35.25
CA ARG A 314 47.96 -19.70 36.49
C ARG A 314 48.60 -21.05 36.85
N ALA A 315 49.87 -21.22 36.48
CA ALA A 315 50.74 -22.29 36.97
C ALA A 315 50.77 -22.33 38.51
N PRO A 316 50.92 -23.51 39.14
CA PRO A 316 50.90 -23.64 40.59
C PRO A 316 52.16 -22.99 41.19
N ALA A 317 51.97 -21.88 41.92
CA ALA A 317 53.04 -21.27 42.69
C ALA A 317 53.44 -22.19 43.85
N ALA A 318 54.75 -22.40 43.98
CA ALA A 318 55.40 -23.26 44.95
C ALA A 318 55.01 -22.95 46.41
N ALA A 319 54.89 -24.03 47.18
CA ALA A 319 54.62 -24.02 48.62
C ALA A 319 55.82 -23.49 49.42
N LEU A 320 55.56 -22.63 50.41
CA LEU A 320 56.38 -22.33 51.61
C LEU A 320 55.46 -21.66 52.68
N PRO A 321 55.83 -21.63 53.98
CA PRO A 321 55.14 -22.41 55.01
C PRO A 321 54.11 -21.63 55.84
N ARG A 322 53.18 -22.41 56.41
CA ARG A 322 52.14 -21.98 57.36
C ARG A 322 52.74 -21.42 58.65
N LYS A 323 52.31 -20.22 59.04
CA LYS A 323 52.18 -19.83 60.46
C LYS A 323 50.71 -19.70 60.79
N ALA A 324 50.34 -20.38 61.86
CA ALA A 324 49.00 -20.44 62.41
C ALA A 324 48.69 -19.16 63.18
N GLU A 325 47.53 -18.58 62.93
CA GLU A 325 46.81 -17.84 63.95
C GLU A 325 45.30 -17.99 63.72
N SER A 326 44.66 -18.46 64.77
CA SER A 326 43.25 -18.78 64.85
C SER A 326 42.42 -17.51 65.02
N THR A 327 41.30 -17.40 64.32
CA THR A 327 40.02 -17.03 64.95
C THR A 327 38.86 -17.35 63.99
N LYS A 328 37.78 -17.82 64.61
CA LYS A 328 36.63 -18.49 64.01
C LYS A 328 35.72 -17.50 63.28
N GLU A 329 35.43 -17.77 62.01
CA GLU A 329 34.13 -17.50 61.37
C GLU A 329 34.08 -18.15 59.98
N ALA A 330 34.08 -19.49 59.98
CA ALA A 330 33.70 -20.29 58.82
C ALA A 330 32.27 -20.79 59.04
N GLY A 331 31.32 -20.38 58.19
CA GLY A 331 29.98 -20.98 58.23
C GLY A 331 28.81 -20.18 57.68
N LEU A 332 29.00 -19.06 56.97
CA LEU A 332 27.86 -18.31 56.39
C LEU A 332 27.89 -18.29 54.86
N SER A 333 26.77 -18.69 54.25
CA SER A 333 26.58 -18.60 52.80
C SER A 333 26.57 -17.14 52.34
N PRO A 334 26.85 -16.85 51.05
CA PRO A 334 26.81 -15.48 50.53
C PRO A 334 25.50 -14.74 50.84
N LEU A 335 24.37 -15.45 50.78
CA LEU A 335 23.03 -14.93 51.11
C LEU A 335 22.89 -14.51 52.59
N GLN A 336 23.51 -15.24 53.52
CA GLN A 336 23.46 -14.91 54.95
C GLN A 336 24.31 -13.67 55.28
N ARG A 337 25.43 -13.48 54.58
CA ARG A 337 26.24 -12.25 54.68
C ARG A 337 25.50 -11.03 54.16
N THR A 338 24.81 -11.16 53.03
CA THR A 338 23.99 -10.08 52.47
C THR A 338 22.80 -9.73 53.38
N ALA A 339 22.14 -10.72 53.97
CA ALA A 339 21.03 -10.50 54.90
C ALA A 339 21.46 -9.80 56.20
N MET A 340 22.66 -10.12 56.73
CA MET A 340 23.23 -9.41 57.88
C MET A 340 23.59 -7.95 57.54
N ALA A 341 24.20 -7.72 56.38
CA ALA A 341 24.55 -6.36 55.93
C ALA A 341 23.31 -5.46 55.74
N ILE A 342 22.18 -6.01 55.29
CA ILE A 342 20.91 -5.27 55.14
C ILE A 342 20.30 -4.92 56.51
N ARG A 343 20.34 -5.84 57.49
CA ARG A 343 19.84 -5.59 58.86
C ARG A 343 20.67 -4.55 59.60
N SER A 344 22.00 -4.56 59.44
CA SER A 344 22.89 -3.54 60.01
C SER A 344 22.63 -2.14 59.41
N ARG A 345 22.24 -2.06 58.13
CA ARG A 345 21.91 -0.79 57.44
C ARG A 345 20.57 -0.18 57.87
N GLN A 346 19.63 -1.01 58.32
CA GLN A 346 18.33 -0.55 58.84
C GLN A 346 18.42 -0.05 60.29
N GLN A 347 19.44 -0.46 61.05
CA GLN A 347 19.69 0.05 62.40
C GLN A 347 20.43 1.41 62.42
N THR A 348 21.09 1.80 61.32
CA THR A 348 21.82 3.08 61.24
C THR A 348 20.99 4.26 60.71
N ASN A 349 19.77 4.03 60.21
CA ASN A 349 18.94 5.07 59.57
C ASN A 349 17.60 5.36 60.26
N GLY A 350 17.44 4.94 61.52
CA GLY A 350 16.24 5.24 62.31
C GLY A 350 16.60 5.83 63.66
N ARG A 351 16.70 7.16 63.77
CA ARG A 351 16.42 7.95 64.99
C ARG A 351 16.53 9.46 64.75
N SER A 352 15.46 10.05 64.25
CA SER A 352 14.90 11.29 64.80
C SER A 352 13.39 11.35 64.50
N GLU A 353 12.65 10.92 65.53
CA GLU A 353 11.25 11.17 65.89
C GLU A 353 10.84 12.66 65.72
N SER A 354 9.60 13.14 65.76
CA SER A 354 8.20 12.69 65.88
C SER A 354 7.37 13.99 65.76
N THR A 355 6.12 14.01 65.27
CA THR A 355 4.85 14.29 66.01
C THR A 355 3.84 14.79 64.96
N SER A 356 2.73 14.08 64.72
CA SER A 356 1.39 14.14 65.35
C SER A 356 0.36 15.05 64.64
N LEU A 357 -0.74 14.41 64.22
CA LEU A 357 -2.16 14.85 64.28
C LEU A 357 -2.73 15.92 63.30
N GLN A 358 -3.73 15.42 62.55
CA GLN A 358 -5.10 15.95 62.33
C GLN A 358 -5.41 17.16 61.39
N SER A 359 -6.27 16.82 60.40
CA SER A 359 -7.49 17.50 59.90
C SER A 359 -7.48 18.95 59.39
N GLY A 360 -8.11 19.13 58.21
CA GLY A 360 -9.02 20.27 57.96
C GLY A 360 -8.72 21.17 56.75
N GLY A 361 -9.56 21.10 55.73
CA GLY A 361 -10.24 22.26 55.09
C GLY A 361 -9.48 23.43 54.44
N ALA A 362 -9.60 23.50 53.10
CA ALA A 362 -10.06 24.64 52.28
C ALA A 362 -9.21 25.94 52.04
N MET A 363 -9.17 26.30 50.74
CA MET A 363 -9.15 27.64 50.07
C MET A 363 -7.87 28.52 50.15
N HIS A 364 -7.24 28.86 48.99
CA HIS A 364 -7.42 30.12 48.23
C HIS A 364 -6.33 30.42 47.15
N HIS A 365 -6.79 30.98 46.01
CA HIS A 365 -6.24 32.05 45.12
C HIS A 365 -4.86 31.95 44.41
N GLN A 366 -4.85 31.99 43.06
CA GLN A 366 -4.56 33.13 42.11
C GLN A 366 -3.15 32.98 41.48
N VAL A 367 -2.96 32.71 40.19
CA VAL A 367 -3.08 33.56 38.96
C VAL A 367 -2.39 34.92 39.06
N LEU A 368 -1.29 35.08 38.31
CA LEU A 368 -0.71 36.30 37.71
C LEU A 368 0.35 35.85 36.68
N ALA A 369 0.78 36.59 35.66
CA ALA A 369 0.17 37.40 34.60
C ALA A 369 1.34 37.85 33.69
N ALA A 370 1.04 38.09 32.41
CA ALA A 370 1.97 38.46 31.35
C ALA A 370 2.18 39.99 31.19
N ARG A 371 3.21 40.39 30.41
CA ARG A 371 3.31 41.60 29.53
C ARG A 371 4.68 41.63 28.79
N PRO A 372 4.93 42.42 27.71
CA PRO A 372 4.38 43.75 27.28
C PRO A 372 3.78 43.79 25.84
N SER A 373 2.77 44.61 25.44
CA SER A 373 2.69 46.06 25.05
C SER A 373 3.74 46.55 24.02
N THR A 374 3.51 47.34 22.97
CA THR A 374 2.39 48.06 22.31
C THR A 374 2.99 48.77 21.07
N GLY A 375 2.20 49.09 20.03
CA GLY A 375 2.59 50.09 19.02
C GLY A 375 1.69 50.12 17.78
N ALA A 376 0.83 51.14 17.69
CA ALA A 376 -0.14 51.40 16.62
C ALA A 376 0.43 52.30 15.51
N GLY A 377 -0.19 52.28 14.32
CA GLY A 377 0.03 53.26 13.25
C GLY A 377 -0.97 53.09 12.10
N GLN A 378 -1.71 54.16 11.81
CA GLN A 378 -2.88 54.27 10.92
C GLN A 378 -2.54 54.63 9.46
N GLN A 379 -3.44 54.22 8.54
CA GLN A 379 -4.01 54.90 7.37
C GLN A 379 -3.12 55.58 6.31
N THR A 380 -3.39 55.29 5.02
CA THR A 380 -4.04 56.16 4.00
C THR A 380 -3.63 55.75 2.56
N GLY A 381 -4.48 55.98 1.56
CA GLY A 381 -4.02 56.28 0.18
C GLY A 381 -4.54 55.44 -1.00
N ASP A 382 -5.78 55.72 -1.40
CA ASP A 382 -6.29 56.00 -2.76
C ASP A 382 -5.74 55.44 -4.09
N SER A 383 -6.71 54.96 -4.89
CA SER A 383 -7.07 55.31 -6.30
C SER A 383 -6.28 54.87 -7.56
N MET A 384 -7.03 54.14 -8.40
CA MET A 384 -7.42 54.37 -9.83
C MET A 384 -6.40 54.56 -10.98
N GLY A 385 -6.75 53.98 -12.15
CA GLY A 385 -6.39 54.45 -13.50
C GLY A 385 -5.69 53.39 -14.37
N ASN A 386 -6.34 52.56 -15.19
CA ASN A 386 -7.09 52.79 -16.44
C ASN A 386 -6.25 53.23 -17.68
N ASN A 387 -6.05 52.27 -18.59
CA ASN A 387 -6.37 52.31 -20.04
C ASN A 387 -5.46 52.99 -21.11
N ARG A 388 -5.51 52.35 -22.32
CA ARG A 388 -5.36 52.88 -23.71
C ARG A 388 -3.95 53.00 -24.32
N THR A 389 -3.57 52.17 -25.32
CA THR A 389 -3.87 52.13 -26.78
C THR A 389 -3.17 53.19 -27.66
N SER A 390 -2.32 52.73 -28.59
CA SER A 390 -2.08 53.17 -29.99
C SER A 390 -0.75 52.54 -30.46
N GLY A 391 -0.46 52.11 -31.69
CA GLY A 391 -1.15 52.15 -32.98
C GLY A 391 -0.13 52.42 -34.10
N ARG A 392 0.06 51.45 -35.03
CA ARG A 392 0.63 51.55 -36.42
C ARG A 392 2.17 51.81 -36.57
N THR A 393 2.93 51.35 -37.57
CA THR A 393 2.77 50.52 -38.81
C THR A 393 4.17 50.19 -39.40
N SER A 394 4.23 49.20 -40.30
CA SER A 394 5.32 48.81 -41.25
C SER A 394 6.46 47.96 -40.66
N GLY A 395 6.95 46.87 -41.25
CA GLY A 395 6.68 46.14 -42.49
C GLY A 395 7.89 45.20 -42.70
N GLY A 396 7.69 43.96 -43.15
CA GLY A 396 8.80 43.10 -43.59
C GLY A 396 8.72 41.65 -43.10
N ARG A 397 8.42 40.75 -44.05
CA ARG A 397 8.46 39.29 -43.94
C ARG A 397 9.78 38.78 -43.36
N THR A 398 9.73 37.77 -42.50
CA THR A 398 10.48 36.50 -42.64
C THR A 398 9.94 35.48 -41.62
N GLY A 399 10.00 34.20 -42.00
CA GLY A 399 9.28 33.12 -41.33
C GLY A 399 9.76 32.81 -39.92
N SER A 400 8.81 32.39 -39.07
CA SER A 400 9.03 31.52 -37.92
C SER A 400 7.66 31.06 -37.42
N SER A 401 7.40 29.75 -37.51
CA SER A 401 6.25 29.08 -36.92
C SER A 401 6.42 29.07 -35.40
N VAL A 402 6.04 30.17 -34.75
CA VAL A 402 5.98 30.28 -33.29
C VAL A 402 4.72 29.57 -32.81
N GLY A 403 4.93 28.66 -31.86
CA GLY A 403 3.91 27.88 -31.18
C GLY A 403 2.80 28.75 -30.61
N GLY A 404 1.66 28.72 -31.30
CA GLY A 404 0.38 29.00 -30.68
C GLY A 404 0.05 27.85 -29.73
N ARG A 405 -0.17 28.18 -28.46
CA ARG A 405 -0.81 27.32 -27.47
C ARG A 405 -2.02 26.65 -28.13
N LYS A 406 -1.95 25.36 -28.43
CA LYS A 406 -3.16 24.55 -28.56
C LYS A 406 -3.68 24.36 -27.14
N GLU A 407 -4.64 25.18 -26.78
CA GLU A 407 -5.55 24.90 -25.68
C GLU A 407 -6.00 23.44 -25.74
N TYR A 408 -6.09 22.84 -24.57
CA TYR A 408 -6.60 21.50 -24.34
C TYR A 408 -7.97 21.36 -25.01
N VAL A 409 -8.06 20.65 -26.12
CA VAL A 409 -9.34 20.18 -26.64
C VAL A 409 -9.53 18.79 -26.04
N PRO A 410 -10.51 18.58 -25.14
CA PRO A 410 -10.99 17.23 -24.83
C PRO A 410 -11.18 16.47 -26.15
N VAL A 411 -11.07 15.13 -26.18
CA VAL A 411 -11.61 14.43 -27.36
C VAL A 411 -13.09 14.79 -27.38
N ASP A 412 -13.44 15.75 -28.22
CA ASP A 412 -14.79 16.24 -28.33
C ASP A 412 -15.59 15.05 -28.86
N GLY A 413 -16.84 14.90 -28.44
CA GLY A 413 -17.68 13.87 -29.04
C GLY A 413 -17.72 14.01 -30.57
N GLY A 414 -17.45 15.22 -31.09
CA GLY A 414 -17.17 15.48 -32.49
C GLY A 414 -16.09 14.58 -33.13
N ASP A 415 -14.98 14.28 -32.47
CA ASP A 415 -13.91 13.43 -33.02
C ASP A 415 -14.34 11.97 -33.12
N VAL A 416 -15.09 11.48 -32.13
CA VAL A 416 -15.69 10.15 -32.14
C VAL A 416 -16.68 10.04 -33.30
N VAL A 417 -17.58 11.02 -33.41
CA VAL A 417 -18.61 11.08 -34.46
C VAL A 417 -17.98 11.18 -35.85
N LEU A 418 -16.94 12.01 -36.02
CA LEU A 418 -16.21 12.14 -37.27
C LEU A 418 -15.45 10.86 -37.64
N SER A 419 -14.84 10.21 -36.65
CA SER A 419 -14.17 8.93 -36.89
C SER A 419 -15.18 7.84 -37.25
N TYR A 420 -16.35 7.86 -36.61
CA TYR A 420 -17.45 6.96 -36.90
C TYR A 420 -17.99 7.14 -38.32
N SER A 421 -18.15 8.39 -38.77
CA SER A 421 -18.58 8.69 -40.14
C SER A 421 -17.54 8.26 -41.19
N LYS A 422 -16.26 8.20 -40.81
CA LYS A 422 -15.17 7.64 -41.61
C LYS A 422 -15.05 6.11 -41.55
N GLY A 423 -15.99 5.42 -40.89
CA GLY A 423 -16.05 3.96 -40.84
C GLY A 423 -15.39 3.32 -39.60
N ARG A 424 -14.78 4.10 -38.71
CA ARG A 424 -14.27 3.56 -37.44
C ARG A 424 -15.44 3.06 -36.59
N ARG A 425 -15.34 1.85 -36.04
CA ARG A 425 -16.32 1.30 -35.09
C ARG A 425 -15.72 0.99 -33.73
N ASP A 426 -14.41 0.81 -33.67
CA ASP A 426 -13.71 0.46 -32.45
C ASP A 426 -13.22 1.71 -31.69
N PHE A 427 -13.83 1.93 -30.52
CA PHE A 427 -13.52 2.92 -29.52
C PHE A 427 -13.26 2.25 -28.16
N ALA A 428 -12.88 0.97 -28.16
CA ALA A 428 -12.54 0.23 -26.96
C ALA A 428 -11.38 0.90 -26.22
N ASP A 429 -11.39 0.76 -24.90
CA ASP A 429 -10.41 1.30 -23.97
C ASP A 429 -10.23 2.84 -24.03
N LEU A 430 -10.91 3.59 -24.90
CA LEU A 430 -10.70 5.05 -25.01
C LEU A 430 -11.17 5.79 -23.75
N SER A 431 -10.50 6.90 -23.41
CA SER A 431 -11.01 7.85 -22.42
C SER A 431 -11.82 8.94 -23.10
N LEU A 432 -13.13 8.84 -22.95
CA LEU A 432 -14.16 9.74 -23.46
C LEU A 432 -14.92 10.39 -22.29
N GLU A 433 -14.22 10.64 -21.17
CA GLU A 433 -14.76 11.34 -20.02
C GLU A 433 -15.31 12.71 -20.44
N LYS A 434 -16.55 13.01 -20.04
CA LYS A 434 -17.28 14.24 -20.39
C LYS A 434 -17.50 14.49 -21.89
N ALA A 435 -17.20 13.52 -22.75
CA ALA A 435 -17.43 13.64 -24.19
C ALA A 435 -18.92 13.85 -24.50
N ARG A 436 -19.22 14.70 -25.50
CA ARG A 436 -20.59 15.07 -25.87
C ARG A 436 -21.00 14.44 -27.20
N MET A 437 -21.72 13.35 -27.15
CA MET A 437 -22.24 12.59 -28.30
C MET A 437 -23.77 12.59 -28.26
N VAL A 438 -24.39 13.78 -28.28
CA VAL A 438 -25.84 13.99 -28.11
C VAL A 438 -26.54 13.84 -29.47
N LYS A 439 -27.63 13.06 -29.53
CA LYS A 439 -28.42 12.81 -30.77
C LYS A 439 -27.57 12.32 -31.94
N THR A 440 -26.65 11.41 -31.67
CA THR A 440 -25.73 10.82 -32.66
C THR A 440 -26.09 9.37 -32.92
N ASP A 441 -25.86 8.88 -34.13
CA ASP A 441 -25.94 7.44 -34.43
C ASP A 441 -24.55 6.82 -34.33
N LEU A 442 -24.40 5.93 -33.35
CA LEU A 442 -23.19 5.17 -33.03
C LEU A 442 -23.56 3.68 -32.90
N SER A 443 -24.54 3.22 -33.68
CA SER A 443 -24.99 1.83 -33.69
C SER A 443 -23.85 0.85 -33.98
N ASN A 444 -23.77 -0.23 -33.20
CA ASN A 444 -22.72 -1.25 -33.29
C ASN A 444 -21.28 -0.71 -33.07
N ALA A 445 -21.13 0.48 -32.48
CA ALA A 445 -19.81 0.94 -32.03
C ALA A 445 -19.35 0.13 -30.80
N THR A 446 -18.05 -0.13 -30.72
CA THR A 446 -17.41 -0.80 -29.59
C THR A 446 -16.82 0.25 -28.66
N PHE A 447 -17.36 0.36 -27.46
CA PHE A 447 -16.85 1.13 -26.32
C PHE A 447 -16.38 0.20 -25.18
N HIS A 448 -16.03 -1.04 -25.50
CA HIS A 448 -15.60 -2.05 -24.54
C HIS A 448 -14.47 -1.50 -23.66
N ARG A 449 -14.60 -1.57 -22.32
CA ARG A 449 -13.63 -1.00 -21.34
C ARG A 449 -13.34 0.50 -21.46
N ALA A 450 -14.08 1.25 -22.27
CA ALA A 450 -13.88 2.69 -22.41
C ALA A 450 -14.23 3.43 -21.10
N ASN A 451 -13.50 4.52 -20.79
CA ASN A 451 -13.87 5.45 -19.72
C ASN A 451 -14.81 6.52 -20.29
N LEU A 452 -16.09 6.43 -19.96
CA LEU A 452 -17.18 7.31 -20.41
C LEU A 452 -17.79 8.09 -19.25
N ARG A 453 -17.06 8.26 -18.14
CA ARG A 453 -17.55 8.98 -16.95
C ARG A 453 -18.05 10.35 -17.33
N GLN A 454 -19.25 10.70 -16.86
CA GLN A 454 -19.88 12.00 -17.15
C GLN A 454 -20.06 12.33 -18.64
N ALA A 455 -19.87 11.38 -19.56
CA ALA A 455 -20.15 11.60 -20.97
C ALA A 455 -21.65 11.85 -21.19
N ASN A 456 -22.00 12.47 -22.31
CA ASN A 456 -23.38 12.80 -22.63
C ASN A 456 -23.78 12.20 -23.97
N PHE A 457 -24.63 11.18 -23.92
CA PHE A 457 -25.22 10.48 -25.05
C PHE A 457 -26.69 10.82 -25.27
N THR A 458 -27.24 11.86 -24.62
CA THR A 458 -28.69 12.11 -24.61
C THR A 458 -29.31 12.05 -26.01
N GLY A 459 -30.35 11.24 -26.18
CA GLY A 459 -31.08 11.07 -27.45
C GLY A 459 -30.32 10.33 -28.57
N SER A 460 -29.16 9.72 -28.28
CA SER A 460 -28.36 9.00 -29.28
C SER A 460 -28.86 7.59 -29.57
N ILE A 461 -28.53 7.11 -30.77
CA ILE A 461 -28.82 5.76 -31.25
C ILE A 461 -27.57 4.90 -31.03
N LEU A 462 -27.69 3.93 -30.14
CA LEU A 462 -26.62 3.04 -29.66
C LEU A 462 -27.05 1.58 -29.79
N VAL A 463 -27.83 1.28 -30.84
CA VAL A 463 -28.37 -0.06 -31.08
C VAL A 463 -27.21 -1.03 -31.28
N GLY A 464 -27.18 -2.11 -30.50
CA GLY A 464 -26.12 -3.12 -30.58
C GLY A 464 -24.72 -2.65 -30.19
N ALA A 465 -24.56 -1.46 -29.62
CA ALA A 465 -23.25 -0.97 -29.18
C ALA A 465 -22.70 -1.83 -28.02
N ASP A 466 -21.38 -2.02 -27.99
CA ASP A 466 -20.68 -2.79 -26.95
C ASP A 466 -20.06 -1.85 -25.92
N PHE A 467 -20.67 -1.77 -24.74
CA PHE A 467 -20.18 -1.09 -23.54
C PHE A 467 -19.67 -2.07 -22.47
N GLY A 468 -19.35 -3.31 -22.84
CA GLY A 468 -18.89 -4.33 -21.90
C GLY A 468 -17.70 -3.82 -21.09
N ARG A 469 -17.78 -3.92 -19.76
CA ARG A 469 -16.74 -3.42 -18.82
C ARG A 469 -16.43 -1.91 -18.93
N ALA A 470 -17.21 -1.12 -19.67
CA ALA A 470 -17.00 0.31 -19.77
C ALA A 470 -17.35 1.02 -18.45
N CYS A 471 -16.70 2.16 -18.17
CA CYS A 471 -17.06 3.02 -17.05
C CYS A 471 -18.02 4.12 -17.51
N LEU A 472 -19.31 3.93 -17.24
CA LEU A 472 -20.43 4.82 -17.55
C LEU A 472 -20.94 5.56 -16.30
N ALA A 473 -20.10 5.69 -15.27
CA ALA A 473 -20.51 6.33 -14.02
C ALA A 473 -20.87 7.80 -14.28
N ARG A 474 -22.05 8.22 -13.79
CA ARG A 474 -22.61 9.57 -13.97
C ARG A 474 -22.80 9.99 -15.44
N THR A 475 -22.84 9.05 -16.37
CA THR A 475 -23.09 9.33 -17.80
C THR A 475 -24.56 9.69 -18.03
N SER A 476 -24.84 10.64 -18.94
CA SER A 476 -26.20 10.95 -19.38
C SER A 476 -26.56 10.09 -20.59
N LEU A 477 -27.40 9.08 -20.37
CA LEU A 477 -27.99 8.18 -21.37
C LEU A 477 -29.50 8.42 -21.50
N ARG A 478 -29.95 9.65 -21.23
CA ARG A 478 -31.37 10.01 -21.30
C ARG A 478 -31.90 9.84 -22.72
N ASP A 479 -33.08 9.24 -22.85
CA ASP A 479 -33.81 9.09 -24.11
C ASP A 479 -32.98 8.40 -25.23
N THR A 480 -31.93 7.63 -24.86
CA THR A 480 -31.10 6.90 -25.83
C THR A 480 -31.77 5.61 -26.29
N ASN A 481 -31.49 5.21 -27.52
CA ASN A 481 -31.82 3.87 -28.00
C ASN A 481 -30.65 2.90 -27.79
N LEU A 482 -30.70 2.10 -26.73
CA LEU A 482 -29.75 1.06 -26.34
C LEU A 482 -30.30 -0.35 -26.64
N THR A 483 -31.22 -0.48 -27.60
CA THR A 483 -31.79 -1.78 -27.98
C THR A 483 -30.67 -2.75 -28.35
N LYS A 484 -30.66 -3.95 -27.74
CA LYS A 484 -29.61 -4.98 -27.93
C LYS A 484 -28.18 -4.55 -27.57
N ALA A 485 -27.98 -3.44 -26.86
CA ALA A 485 -26.65 -3.04 -26.43
C ALA A 485 -26.05 -4.06 -25.44
N TYR A 486 -24.73 -4.25 -25.51
CA TYR A 486 -23.99 -5.09 -24.58
C TYR A 486 -23.38 -4.25 -23.47
N LEU A 487 -23.90 -4.35 -22.25
CA LEU A 487 -23.51 -3.55 -21.06
C LEU A 487 -23.02 -4.45 -19.93
N SER A 488 -22.68 -5.71 -20.22
CA SER A 488 -22.35 -6.68 -19.17
C SER A 488 -21.05 -6.30 -18.46
N ASN A 489 -21.06 -6.36 -17.13
CA ASN A 489 -19.97 -5.91 -16.25
C ASN A 489 -19.63 -4.41 -16.37
N ALA A 490 -20.44 -3.60 -17.05
CA ALA A 490 -20.22 -2.15 -17.11
C ALA A 490 -20.50 -1.48 -15.76
N ASP A 491 -19.82 -0.37 -15.49
CA ASP A 491 -20.05 0.45 -14.31
C ASP A 491 -21.00 1.61 -14.64
N LEU A 492 -22.27 1.50 -14.24
CA LEU A 492 -23.33 2.50 -14.48
C LEU A 492 -23.69 3.27 -13.20
N GLU A 493 -22.79 3.33 -12.21
CA GLU A 493 -23.05 4.02 -10.94
C GLU A 493 -23.51 5.47 -11.18
N GLU A 494 -24.66 5.83 -10.60
CA GLU A 494 -25.26 7.16 -10.73
C GLU A 494 -25.52 7.63 -12.19
N ALA A 495 -25.54 6.72 -13.17
CA ALA A 495 -25.84 7.04 -14.57
C ALA A 495 -27.32 7.45 -14.74
N ASP A 496 -27.60 8.35 -15.66
CA ASP A 496 -28.95 8.84 -15.95
C ASP A 496 -29.50 8.20 -17.23
N LEU A 497 -30.35 7.18 -17.08
CA LEU A 497 -30.97 6.41 -18.16
C LEU A 497 -32.47 6.72 -18.30
N ARG A 498 -32.94 7.88 -17.84
CA ARG A 498 -34.36 8.23 -17.94
C ARG A 498 -34.85 8.18 -19.38
N GLY A 499 -35.97 7.50 -19.61
CA GLY A 499 -36.56 7.35 -20.95
C GLY A 499 -35.76 6.49 -21.94
N ALA A 500 -34.64 5.88 -21.52
CA ALA A 500 -33.83 5.06 -22.42
C ALA A 500 -34.56 3.78 -22.87
N ASP A 501 -34.37 3.39 -24.12
CA ASP A 501 -34.86 2.12 -24.67
C ASP A 501 -33.77 1.05 -24.56
N LEU A 502 -33.92 0.13 -23.60
CA LEU A 502 -32.98 -0.95 -23.29
C LEU A 502 -33.53 -2.31 -23.72
N ARG A 503 -34.47 -2.36 -24.66
CA ARG A 503 -35.08 -3.62 -25.10
C ARG A 503 -34.03 -4.62 -25.54
N ASN A 504 -34.08 -5.82 -24.96
CA ASN A 504 -33.13 -6.90 -25.23
C ASN A 504 -31.64 -6.57 -24.97
N ALA A 505 -31.32 -5.54 -24.18
CA ALA A 505 -29.95 -5.23 -23.80
C ALA A 505 -29.38 -6.26 -22.79
N TYR A 506 -28.06 -6.43 -22.78
CA TYR A 506 -27.35 -7.38 -21.91
C TYR A 506 -26.65 -6.67 -20.76
N LEU A 507 -27.23 -6.65 -19.56
CA LEU A 507 -26.72 -5.93 -18.39
C LEU A 507 -26.24 -6.87 -17.25
N LEU A 508 -25.98 -8.15 -17.54
CA LEU A 508 -25.53 -9.11 -16.52
C LEU A 508 -24.26 -8.58 -15.83
N ASN A 509 -24.26 -8.59 -14.50
CA ASN A 509 -23.19 -8.09 -13.62
C ASN A 509 -22.85 -6.60 -13.76
N ALA A 510 -23.62 -5.81 -14.49
CA ALA A 510 -23.45 -4.35 -14.50
C ALA A 510 -23.74 -3.75 -13.12
N ASN A 511 -22.93 -2.77 -12.71
CA ASN A 511 -23.14 -2.00 -11.48
C ASN A 511 -24.19 -0.91 -11.72
N LEU A 512 -25.40 -1.10 -11.19
CA LEU A 512 -26.51 -0.15 -11.35
C LEU A 512 -26.76 0.71 -10.09
N ARG A 513 -25.82 0.73 -9.14
CA ARG A 513 -25.98 1.47 -7.87
C ARG A 513 -26.32 2.94 -8.13
N GLY A 514 -27.51 3.36 -7.71
CA GLY A 514 -27.97 4.75 -7.85
C GLY A 514 -28.29 5.19 -9.29
N ALA A 515 -28.19 4.31 -10.28
CA ALA A 515 -28.55 4.61 -11.67
C ALA A 515 -30.04 4.98 -11.77
N ASN A 516 -30.39 5.96 -12.60
CA ASN A 516 -31.76 6.42 -12.76
C ASN A 516 -32.41 5.83 -14.03
N LEU A 517 -33.29 4.85 -13.84
CA LEU A 517 -34.03 4.15 -14.90
C LEU A 517 -35.50 4.64 -15.01
N GLY A 518 -35.82 5.82 -14.48
CA GLY A 518 -37.19 6.36 -14.54
C GLY A 518 -37.72 6.48 -15.96
N GLY A 519 -38.80 5.76 -16.29
CA GLY A 519 -39.37 5.74 -17.65
C GLY A 519 -38.58 4.93 -18.68
N ALA A 520 -37.51 4.23 -18.31
CA ALA A 520 -36.77 3.36 -19.22
C ALA A 520 -37.58 2.12 -19.62
N ASN A 521 -37.34 1.59 -20.83
CA ASN A 521 -37.95 0.35 -21.30
C ASN A 521 -36.95 -0.81 -21.28
N LEU A 522 -37.10 -1.73 -20.32
CA LEU A 522 -36.21 -2.89 -20.14
C LEU A 522 -36.77 -4.17 -20.77
N THR A 523 -37.83 -4.14 -21.57
CA THR A 523 -38.50 -5.37 -22.05
C THR A 523 -37.49 -6.32 -22.72
N GLY A 524 -37.38 -7.55 -22.20
CA GLY A 524 -36.44 -8.57 -22.68
C GLY A 524 -34.96 -8.36 -22.29
N ALA A 525 -34.62 -7.29 -21.58
CA ALA A 525 -33.26 -7.05 -21.10
C ALA A 525 -32.79 -8.14 -20.12
N LYS A 526 -31.50 -8.46 -20.15
CA LYS A 526 -30.88 -9.49 -19.31
C LYS A 526 -30.19 -8.85 -18.11
N LEU A 527 -30.84 -8.89 -16.96
CA LEU A 527 -30.30 -8.48 -15.65
C LEU A 527 -31.02 -9.24 -14.55
N SER A 528 -30.37 -9.38 -13.39
CA SER A 528 -30.99 -10.01 -12.23
C SER A 528 -31.96 -9.04 -11.50
N PRO A 529 -32.95 -9.56 -10.76
CA PRO A 529 -33.81 -8.74 -9.90
C PRO A 529 -33.02 -7.91 -8.88
N GLU A 530 -31.94 -8.46 -8.34
CA GLU A 530 -31.07 -7.81 -7.34
C GLU A 530 -30.32 -6.62 -7.97
N GLN A 531 -29.82 -6.77 -9.20
CA GLN A 531 -29.20 -5.66 -9.93
C GLN A 531 -30.20 -4.53 -10.18
N LEU A 532 -31.44 -4.86 -10.55
CA LEU A 532 -32.48 -3.87 -10.77
C LEU A 532 -32.85 -3.14 -9.47
N ALA A 533 -32.82 -3.82 -8.33
CA ALA A 533 -33.11 -3.24 -7.02
C ALA A 533 -32.06 -2.19 -6.57
N MET A 534 -30.85 -2.22 -7.14
CA MET A 534 -29.81 -1.22 -6.88
C MET A 534 -30.06 0.12 -7.60
N ALA A 535 -30.94 0.13 -8.61
CA ALA A 535 -31.27 1.29 -9.42
C ALA A 535 -32.52 2.02 -8.91
N ARG A 536 -32.66 3.28 -9.29
CA ARG A 536 -33.86 4.10 -9.07
C ARG A 536 -34.81 3.92 -10.25
N THR A 537 -35.99 3.38 -10.01
CA THR A 537 -37.08 3.25 -11.00
C THR A 537 -38.29 4.09 -10.61
N ASN A 538 -39.25 4.29 -11.51
CA ASN A 538 -40.54 4.90 -11.21
C ASN A 538 -41.68 4.17 -11.96
N TRP A 539 -42.93 4.63 -11.77
CA TRP A 539 -44.13 4.02 -12.37
C TRP A 539 -44.15 3.99 -13.91
N MET A 540 -43.29 4.78 -14.57
CA MET A 540 -43.15 4.77 -16.02
C MET A 540 -42.13 3.73 -16.51
N THR A 541 -41.26 3.21 -15.64
CA THR A 541 -40.27 2.20 -16.00
C THR A 541 -40.95 0.89 -16.38
N ILE A 542 -40.60 0.32 -17.53
CA ILE A 542 -41.05 -1.00 -17.99
C ILE A 542 -39.96 -2.01 -17.63
N ARG A 543 -40.33 -3.06 -16.90
CA ARG A 543 -39.45 -4.12 -16.40
C ARG A 543 -39.11 -5.15 -17.50
N PRO A 544 -38.14 -6.05 -17.26
CA PRO A 544 -37.76 -7.09 -18.23
C PRO A 544 -38.90 -8.00 -18.72
N ASP A 545 -39.92 -8.22 -17.91
CA ASP A 545 -41.11 -8.99 -18.24
C ASP A 545 -42.17 -8.19 -19.03
N GLY A 546 -41.89 -6.93 -19.36
CA GLY A 546 -42.79 -6.03 -20.07
C GLY A 546 -43.83 -5.32 -19.19
N LYS A 547 -43.84 -5.57 -17.87
CA LYS A 547 -44.77 -4.90 -16.95
C LYS A 547 -44.21 -3.58 -16.46
N ARG A 548 -45.08 -2.63 -16.10
CA ARG A 548 -44.65 -1.38 -15.46
C ARG A 548 -44.34 -1.61 -13.97
N SER A 549 -43.36 -0.88 -13.45
CA SER A 549 -43.11 -0.80 -12.01
C SER A 549 -44.32 -0.16 -11.32
N TRP A 550 -44.79 -0.75 -10.22
CA TRP A 550 -45.90 -0.22 -9.41
C TRP A 550 -45.36 0.64 -8.28
#